data_AF-A0A813VEK1-F1
#
_entry.id   AF-A0A813VEK1-F1
#
_cell.length_a   1.000
_cell.length_b   1.000
_cell.length_c   1.000
_cell.angle_alpha   90.00
_cell.angle_beta   90.00
_cell.angle_gamma   90.00
#
_symmetry.space_group_name_H-M   'P 1'
#
loop_
_entity.id
_entity.type
_entity.pdbx_description
1 polymer ?
#
loop_
_entity_poly.entity_id
_entity_poly.type
_entity_poly.pdbx_seq_one_letter_code
_entity_poly.pdbx_strand_id
1 'polypeptide(L)'
;MVDSKSTKPHYEISDTKNVNLLSERESATFNVEELTQFMFGGPDNYYELNTRRKLIRLALAHPIHQTHLPIEYLDADEHYSVTTRKSLLAIEEANRLNITNDKHRQWFYSIFANNHFALYIHTSMCLYALETMANEEQKREFVPLARSCYITTAYTQTELGHGTNLQRLETEAVFDRTTDSFILNTPTLTATKFWPGALARTANHALLMAQLYTPDRNHSCGIQMFLVQIRDFNTHEPLPGVELGEISSRYAHAAGDNGYLRLTNVRIARAGAQEENLHRRTNMFQCLEDPYHELDIQRDWNYHIPEFGGIYSPNVSIFRGSESNGYPFFPDGPKYISFIACSAYSHPPTETDQNGELKLSGRNVIENTKKKMKTILNIALDNKHDIIILSATGCGAFQNPPKHIAQLFHEVITKEYSKSFKCIVFAIINDHNCNKAHNPTGNIQPFAEIFQVDALSIDELQQKLSQSIE
;
A
#
# COMPACT_ATOMS: atom_id res chain seq x y z
N MET A 1 -4.14 35.44 -46.95
CA MET A 1 -2.84 35.72 -46.32
C MET A 1 -3.15 36.46 -45.04
N VAL A 2 -3.12 35.76 -43.90
CA VAL A 2 -3.33 36.34 -42.58
C VAL A 2 -1.96 36.80 -42.08
N ASP A 3 -1.89 38.08 -41.73
CA ASP A 3 -0.69 38.81 -41.32
C ASP A 3 -0.01 38.10 -40.13
N SER A 4 1.25 37.67 -40.34
CA SER A 4 2.06 36.90 -39.37
C SER A 4 2.76 37.78 -38.34
N LYS A 5 2.19 38.95 -38.04
CA LYS A 5 2.75 39.88 -37.05
C LYS A 5 2.25 39.55 -35.65
N SER A 6 3.21 39.14 -34.81
CA SER A 6 3.20 39.29 -33.35
C SER A 6 2.15 38.51 -32.58
N THR A 7 2.43 37.23 -32.35
CA THR A 7 2.05 36.59 -31.07
C THR A 7 3.34 36.24 -30.33
N LYS A 8 3.97 37.26 -29.72
CA LYS A 8 5.00 37.00 -28.70
C LYS A 8 4.36 36.15 -27.60
N PRO A 9 4.97 35.02 -27.17
CA PRO A 9 4.43 34.24 -26.08
C PRO A 9 4.38 35.11 -24.82
N HIS A 10 3.23 35.09 -24.13
CA HIS A 10 2.77 35.94 -23.03
C HIS A 10 3.65 35.91 -21.73
N TYR A 11 4.93 35.58 -21.80
CA TYR A 11 5.82 35.35 -20.64
C TYR A 11 6.80 36.48 -20.37
N GLU A 12 6.85 37.52 -21.20
CA GLU A 12 7.28 38.81 -20.66
C GLU A 12 6.18 39.26 -19.69
N ILE A 13 6.48 39.20 -18.40
CA ILE A 13 5.90 40.15 -17.46
C ILE A 13 6.26 41.52 -18.03
N SER A 14 5.33 42.09 -18.80
CA SER A 14 5.35 43.47 -19.28
C SER A 14 5.23 44.47 -18.12
N ASP A 15 5.21 44.02 -16.87
CA ASP A 15 4.96 44.84 -15.70
C ASP A 15 6.22 45.51 -15.12
N THR A 16 7.43 45.21 -15.62
CA THR A 16 8.60 45.97 -15.15
C THR A 16 8.60 47.36 -15.78
N LYS A 17 8.38 48.38 -14.95
CA LYS A 17 8.55 49.79 -15.33
C LYS A 17 10.02 50.24 -15.25
N ASN A 18 10.95 49.32 -14.96
CA ASN A 18 12.37 49.64 -14.86
C ASN A 18 12.99 49.72 -16.26
N VAL A 19 13.24 50.96 -16.70
CA VAL A 19 13.79 51.28 -18.03
C VAL A 19 15.16 50.64 -18.30
N ASN A 20 16.00 50.47 -17.27
CA ASN A 20 17.32 49.85 -17.45
C ASN A 20 17.17 48.36 -17.77
N LEU A 21 16.26 47.66 -17.08
CA LEU A 21 16.01 46.25 -17.34
C LEU A 21 15.38 46.02 -18.72
N LEU A 22 14.54 46.95 -19.17
CA LEU A 22 13.96 46.91 -20.52
C LEU A 22 15.06 47.07 -21.58
N SER A 23 15.94 48.06 -21.43
CA SER A 23 17.06 48.28 -22.35
C SER A 23 17.96 47.05 -22.49
N GLU A 24 18.28 46.39 -21.37
CA GLU A 24 19.09 45.16 -21.40
C GLU A 24 18.37 44.01 -22.13
N ARG A 25 17.05 43.84 -21.91
CA ARG A 25 16.25 42.81 -22.61
C ARG A 25 16.12 43.07 -24.10
N GLU A 26 15.95 44.33 -24.50
CA GLU A 26 15.86 44.74 -25.90
C GLU A 26 17.17 44.52 -26.67
N SER A 27 18.31 44.51 -25.97
CA SER A 27 19.62 44.23 -26.57
C SER A 27 19.84 42.75 -26.94
N ALA A 28 18.94 41.85 -26.54
CA ALA A 28 19.07 40.43 -26.80
C ALA A 28 19.08 40.11 -28.31
N THR A 29 20.15 39.45 -28.77
CA THR A 29 20.36 39.11 -30.19
C THR A 29 19.87 37.72 -30.58
N PHE A 30 19.04 37.09 -29.76
CA PHE A 30 18.53 35.74 -29.96
C PHE A 30 17.05 35.65 -29.56
N ASN A 31 16.34 34.67 -30.09
CA ASN A 31 14.95 34.40 -29.69
C ASN A 31 14.94 33.67 -28.33
N VAL A 32 14.38 34.33 -27.31
CA VAL A 32 14.30 33.80 -25.94
C VAL A 32 13.51 32.49 -25.89
N GLU A 33 12.47 32.33 -26.71
CA GLU A 33 11.65 31.12 -26.69
C GLU A 33 12.39 29.94 -27.36
N GLU A 34 13.15 30.20 -28.42
CA GLU A 34 14.02 29.18 -29.04
C GLU A 34 15.13 28.74 -28.08
N LEU A 35 15.79 29.68 -27.40
CA LEU A 35 16.78 29.34 -26.38
C LEU A 35 16.14 28.57 -25.22
N THR A 36 14.93 28.94 -24.80
CA THR A 36 14.20 28.23 -23.76
C THR A 36 13.88 26.80 -24.19
N GLN A 37 13.37 26.59 -25.40
CA GLN A 37 13.14 25.24 -25.93
C GLN A 37 14.44 24.42 -25.99
N PHE A 38 15.54 25.04 -26.42
CA PHE A 38 16.85 24.40 -26.42
C PHE A 38 17.29 23.98 -25.01
N MET A 39 17.23 24.88 -24.03
CA MET A 39 17.62 24.61 -22.64
C MET A 39 16.79 23.51 -21.98
N PHE A 40 15.52 23.37 -22.38
CA PHE A 40 14.62 22.34 -21.88
C PHE A 40 14.63 21.07 -22.73
N GLY A 41 15.55 20.90 -23.69
CA GLY A 41 15.74 19.63 -24.40
C GLY A 41 14.76 19.39 -25.56
N GLY A 42 14.17 20.45 -26.12
CA GLY A 42 13.39 20.40 -27.36
C GLY A 42 11.87 20.57 -27.18
N PRO A 43 11.10 20.39 -28.27
CA PRO A 43 9.67 20.75 -28.34
C PRO A 43 8.75 19.96 -27.41
N ASP A 44 9.06 18.69 -27.10
CA ASP A 44 8.20 17.87 -26.23
C ASP A 44 8.24 18.34 -24.77
N ASN A 45 9.43 18.69 -24.29
CA ASN A 45 9.60 19.30 -22.96
C ASN A 45 9.07 20.74 -22.89
N TYR A 46 8.86 21.38 -24.04
CA TYR A 46 8.28 22.72 -24.12
C TYR A 46 6.78 22.73 -23.76
N TYR A 47 6.03 21.67 -24.08
CA TYR A 47 4.66 21.51 -23.58
C TYR A 47 4.61 21.45 -22.05
N GLU A 48 5.55 20.71 -21.47
CA GLU A 48 5.66 20.58 -20.02
C GLU A 48 6.03 21.90 -19.35
N LEU A 49 6.92 22.68 -19.97
CA LEU A 49 7.27 24.03 -19.53
C LEU A 49 6.05 24.98 -19.56
N ASN A 50 5.26 24.96 -20.63
CA ASN A 50 4.05 25.78 -20.72
C ASN A 50 3.01 25.38 -19.68
N THR A 51 2.90 24.09 -19.40
CA THR A 51 2.06 23.58 -18.30
C THR A 51 2.56 24.13 -16.96
N ARG A 52 3.86 24.04 -16.68
CA ARG A 52 4.47 24.61 -15.46
C ARG A 52 4.21 26.11 -15.34
N ARG A 53 4.36 26.87 -16.43
CA ARG A 53 4.09 28.32 -16.47
C ARG A 53 2.61 28.63 -16.17
N LYS A 54 1.67 27.85 -16.71
CA LYS A 54 0.24 27.96 -16.38
C LYS A 54 -0.02 27.70 -14.89
N LEU A 55 0.57 26.64 -14.34
CA LEU A 55 0.44 26.29 -12.92
C LEU A 55 1.00 27.38 -12.00
N ILE A 56 2.13 28.00 -12.37
CA ILE A 56 2.70 29.14 -11.64
C ILE A 56 1.69 30.28 -11.54
N ARG A 57 1.08 30.67 -12.66
CA ARG A 57 0.07 31.75 -12.67
C ARG A 57 -1.14 31.43 -11.81
N LEU A 58 -1.65 30.20 -11.91
CA LEU A 58 -2.80 29.77 -11.13
C LEU A 58 -2.50 29.76 -9.63
N ALA A 59 -1.31 29.28 -9.25
CA ALA A 59 -0.89 29.27 -7.85
C ALA A 59 -0.77 30.69 -7.30
N LEU A 60 -0.01 31.56 -7.97
CA LEU A 60 0.28 32.92 -7.51
C LEU A 60 -0.94 33.87 -7.52
N ALA A 61 -1.96 33.57 -8.33
CA ALA A 61 -3.18 34.38 -8.40
C ALA A 61 -4.08 34.24 -7.16
N HIS A 62 -3.84 33.25 -6.29
CA HIS A 62 -4.72 32.99 -5.16
C HIS A 62 -4.63 34.11 -4.09
N PRO A 63 -5.76 34.65 -3.58
CA PRO A 63 -5.74 35.77 -2.62
C PRO A 63 -5.01 35.49 -1.30
N ILE A 64 -4.81 34.22 -0.94
CA ILE A 64 -4.09 33.81 0.29
C ILE A 64 -2.71 34.47 0.41
N HIS A 65 -2.04 34.74 -0.72
CA HIS A 65 -0.72 35.37 -0.77
C HIS A 65 -0.70 36.80 -0.23
N GLN A 66 -1.86 37.43 -0.03
CA GLN A 66 -2.00 38.79 0.50
C GLN A 66 -2.52 38.83 1.94
N THR A 67 -2.75 37.66 2.57
CA THR A 67 -3.40 37.55 3.89
C THR A 67 -2.43 37.47 5.07
N HIS A 68 -1.13 37.48 4.80
CA HIS A 68 -0.08 37.38 5.80
C HIS A 68 1.09 38.29 5.43
N LEU A 69 1.93 38.64 6.41
CA LEU A 69 3.16 39.37 6.15
C LEU A 69 4.11 38.56 5.26
N PRO A 70 5.06 39.21 4.55
CA PRO A 70 6.11 38.48 3.85
C PRO A 70 6.82 37.51 4.81
N ILE A 71 7.23 36.37 4.28
CA ILE A 71 7.69 35.21 5.08
C ILE A 71 8.91 35.54 5.95
N GLU A 72 9.68 36.55 5.53
CA GLU A 72 10.87 37.07 6.20
C GLU A 72 10.56 37.83 7.49
N TYR A 73 9.30 38.22 7.69
CA TYR A 73 8.83 38.97 8.87
C TYR A 73 8.16 38.07 9.91
N LEU A 74 7.88 36.82 9.55
CA LEU A 74 7.18 35.87 10.40
C LEU A 74 8.17 35.21 11.37
N ASP A 75 7.74 34.98 12.60
CA ASP A 75 8.45 34.05 13.48
C ASP A 75 8.26 32.59 13.03
N ALA A 76 8.89 31.64 13.72
CA ALA A 76 8.86 30.23 13.33
C ALA A 76 7.44 29.62 13.39
N ASP A 77 6.65 29.99 14.40
CA ASP A 77 5.29 29.47 14.59
C ASP A 77 4.30 30.07 13.60
N GLU A 78 4.39 31.38 13.39
CA GLU A 78 3.62 32.10 12.38
C GLU A 78 3.91 31.55 10.98
N HIS A 79 5.19 31.35 10.66
CA HIS A 79 5.60 30.80 9.39
C HIS A 79 5.11 29.36 9.22
N TYR A 80 5.22 28.49 10.24
CA TYR A 80 4.65 27.13 10.19
C TYR A 80 3.12 27.16 9.95
N SER A 81 2.38 28.00 10.68
CA SER A 81 0.93 28.14 10.56
C SER A 81 0.51 28.60 9.16
N VAL A 82 1.14 29.67 8.65
CA VAL A 82 0.87 30.21 7.31
C VAL A 82 1.15 29.15 6.24
N THR A 83 2.28 28.48 6.34
CA THR A 83 2.70 27.46 5.38
C THR A 83 1.80 26.23 5.40
N THR A 84 1.38 25.78 6.58
CA THR A 84 0.44 24.66 6.72
C THR A 84 -0.91 25.01 6.10
N ARG A 85 -1.45 26.19 6.41
CA ARG A 85 -2.71 26.68 5.82
C ARG A 85 -2.62 26.75 4.29
N LYS A 86 -1.53 27.30 3.75
CA LYS A 86 -1.30 27.36 2.31
C LYS A 86 -1.17 25.98 1.68
N SER A 87 -0.56 25.02 2.38
CA SER A 87 -0.41 23.65 1.90
C SER A 87 -1.77 22.94 1.75
N LEU A 88 -2.66 23.09 2.74
CA LEU A 88 -4.02 22.54 2.67
C LEU A 88 -4.83 23.17 1.52
N LEU A 89 -4.80 24.50 1.41
CA LEU A 89 -5.45 25.21 0.31
C LEU A 89 -4.88 24.82 -1.06
N ALA A 90 -3.58 24.56 -1.15
CA ALA A 90 -2.97 24.10 -2.39
C ALA A 90 -3.53 22.74 -2.83
N ILE A 91 -3.77 21.82 -1.89
CA ILE A 91 -4.39 20.51 -2.16
C ILE A 91 -5.82 20.69 -2.65
N GLU A 92 -6.61 21.51 -1.96
CA GLU A 92 -8.00 21.82 -2.33
C GLU A 92 -8.09 22.46 -3.73
N GLU A 93 -7.26 23.47 -3.99
CA GLU A 93 -7.22 24.16 -5.27
C GLU A 93 -6.74 23.25 -6.41
N ALA A 94 -5.77 22.37 -6.16
CA ALA A 94 -5.35 21.39 -7.15
C ALA A 94 -6.48 20.43 -7.53
N ASN A 95 -7.27 20.00 -6.54
CA ASN A 95 -8.45 19.17 -6.79
C ASN A 95 -9.53 19.95 -7.55
N ARG A 96 -9.81 21.21 -7.16
CA ARG A 96 -10.77 22.10 -7.83
C ARG A 96 -10.39 22.37 -9.29
N LEU A 97 -9.10 22.52 -9.57
CA LEU A 97 -8.54 22.74 -10.90
C LEU A 97 -8.34 21.43 -11.69
N ASN A 98 -8.70 20.28 -11.11
CA ASN A 98 -8.54 18.95 -11.69
C ASN A 98 -7.11 18.64 -12.16
N ILE A 99 -6.11 19.00 -11.33
CA ILE A 99 -4.70 18.68 -11.57
C ILE A 99 -4.47 17.24 -11.11
N THR A 100 -4.52 16.29 -12.05
CA THR A 100 -4.47 14.84 -11.76
C THR A 100 -3.07 14.24 -11.83
N ASN A 101 -2.16 14.84 -12.59
CA ASN A 101 -0.79 14.35 -12.71
C ASN A 101 0.04 14.69 -11.46
N ASP A 102 0.68 13.70 -10.84
CA ASP A 102 1.40 13.87 -9.57
C ASP A 102 2.58 14.85 -9.66
N LYS A 103 3.33 14.84 -10.77
CA LYS A 103 4.42 15.80 -11.01
C LYS A 103 3.89 17.23 -11.08
N HIS A 104 2.76 17.43 -11.76
CA HIS A 104 2.10 18.73 -11.83
C HIS A 104 1.54 19.18 -10.47
N ARG A 105 0.98 18.27 -9.67
CA ARG A 105 0.53 18.56 -8.30
C ARG A 105 1.71 19.02 -7.44
N GLN A 106 2.85 18.32 -7.48
CA GLN A 106 4.04 18.70 -6.72
C GLN A 106 4.57 20.08 -7.10
N TRP A 107 4.61 20.41 -8.40
CA TRP A 107 4.96 21.76 -8.85
C TRP A 107 3.99 22.80 -8.31
N PHE A 108 2.69 22.56 -8.47
CA PHE A 108 1.65 23.47 -8.00
C PHE A 108 1.77 23.71 -6.49
N TYR A 109 1.89 22.65 -5.68
CA TYR A 109 2.05 22.73 -4.23
C TYR A 109 3.28 23.52 -3.83
N SER A 110 4.43 23.22 -4.46
CA SER A 110 5.68 23.91 -4.18
C SER A 110 5.52 25.41 -4.45
N ILE A 111 4.97 25.81 -5.59
CA ILE A 111 4.80 27.23 -5.93
C ILE A 111 3.79 27.90 -5.01
N PHE A 112 2.63 27.27 -4.80
CA PHE A 112 1.54 27.80 -3.97
C PHE A 112 2.00 28.03 -2.53
N ALA A 113 2.81 27.12 -1.98
CA ALA A 113 3.36 27.21 -0.63
C ALA A 113 4.72 27.93 -0.55
N ASN A 114 5.10 28.75 -1.55
CA ASN A 114 6.38 29.47 -1.57
C ASN A 114 7.62 28.57 -1.36
N ASN A 115 7.61 27.38 -1.93
CA ASN A 115 8.58 26.29 -1.76
C ASN A 115 8.71 25.73 -0.33
N HIS A 116 7.71 25.95 0.53
CA HIS A 116 7.68 25.45 1.90
C HIS A 116 6.55 24.43 2.12
N PHE A 117 6.09 23.69 1.12
CA PHE A 117 4.95 22.77 1.26
C PHE A 117 5.10 21.81 2.46
N ALA A 118 4.20 21.91 3.45
CA ALA A 118 4.33 21.23 4.74
C ALA A 118 4.26 19.70 4.62
N LEU A 119 3.53 19.20 3.61
CA LEU A 119 3.36 17.77 3.33
C LEU A 119 4.31 17.29 2.22
N TYR A 120 5.42 17.98 1.99
CA TYR A 120 6.37 17.62 0.95
C TYR A 120 6.94 16.21 1.15
N ILE A 121 7.47 15.90 2.34
CA ILE A 121 8.04 14.57 2.63
C ILE A 121 6.96 13.47 2.52
N HIS A 122 5.76 13.75 3.04
CA HIS A 122 4.63 12.84 2.96
C HIS A 122 4.28 12.49 1.49
N THR A 123 4.12 13.49 0.64
CA THR A 123 3.66 13.29 -0.73
C THR A 123 4.77 12.88 -1.71
N SER A 124 6.03 13.23 -1.46
CA SER A 124 7.16 12.93 -2.35
C SER A 124 7.90 11.64 -1.99
N MET A 125 8.10 11.36 -0.70
CA MET A 125 8.88 10.20 -0.24
C MET A 125 7.99 9.12 0.35
N CYS A 126 7.12 9.47 1.30
CA CYS A 126 6.37 8.46 2.04
C CYS A 126 5.31 7.78 1.19
N LEU A 127 4.57 8.53 0.36
CA LEU A 127 3.59 7.94 -0.55
C LEU A 127 4.28 7.00 -1.55
N TYR A 128 5.41 7.43 -2.14
CA TYR A 128 6.20 6.59 -3.03
C TYR A 128 6.70 5.31 -2.31
N ALA A 129 7.19 5.44 -1.08
CA ALA A 129 7.61 4.32 -0.25
C ALA A 129 6.47 3.32 0.01
N LEU A 130 5.27 3.80 0.35
CA LEU A 130 4.08 2.95 0.50
C LEU A 130 3.71 2.26 -0.82
N GLU A 131 3.71 2.98 -1.94
CA GLU A 131 3.32 2.42 -3.24
C GLU A 131 4.32 1.38 -3.77
N THR A 132 5.59 1.48 -3.39
CA THR A 132 6.66 0.61 -3.89
C THR A 132 7.02 -0.55 -2.96
N MET A 133 6.92 -0.37 -1.65
CA MET A 133 7.36 -1.38 -0.66
C MET A 133 6.23 -2.11 0.04
N ALA A 134 5.03 -1.53 0.09
CA ALA A 134 3.90 -2.21 0.69
C ALA A 134 3.40 -3.34 -0.22
N ASN A 135 2.83 -4.40 0.36
CA ASN A 135 2.12 -5.41 -0.41
C ASN A 135 0.72 -4.89 -0.84
N GLU A 136 0.02 -5.60 -1.71
CA GLU A 136 -1.27 -5.13 -2.25
C GLU A 136 -2.38 -4.97 -1.19
N GLU A 137 -2.34 -5.71 -0.08
CA GLU A 137 -3.28 -5.52 1.04
C GLU A 137 -2.99 -4.21 1.78
N GLN A 138 -1.73 -4.00 2.15
CA GLN A 138 -1.27 -2.77 2.79
C GLN A 138 -1.49 -1.55 1.88
N LYS A 139 -1.25 -1.66 0.56
CA LYS A 139 -1.55 -0.57 -0.38
C LYS A 139 -3.03 -0.22 -0.36
N ARG A 140 -3.91 -1.22 -0.43
CA ARG A 140 -5.36 -1.00 -0.41
C ARG A 140 -5.84 -0.32 0.87
N GLU A 141 -5.24 -0.66 2.01
CA GLU A 141 -5.56 -0.02 3.28
C GLU A 141 -4.97 1.39 3.40
N PHE A 142 -3.66 1.54 3.20
CA PHE A 142 -2.94 2.75 3.59
C PHE A 142 -2.76 3.78 2.46
N VAL A 143 -2.70 3.39 1.19
CA VAL A 143 -2.50 4.35 0.08
C VAL A 143 -3.69 5.30 -0.08
N PRO A 144 -4.97 4.86 -0.03
CA PRO A 144 -6.10 5.77 -0.08
C PRO A 144 -6.10 6.77 1.09
N LEU A 145 -5.77 6.30 2.31
CA LEU A 145 -5.67 7.15 3.50
C LEU A 145 -4.54 8.16 3.40
N ALA A 146 -3.40 7.78 2.81
CA ALA A 146 -2.27 8.67 2.59
C ALA A 146 -2.60 9.71 1.51
N ARG A 147 -3.18 9.28 0.38
CA ARG A 147 -3.56 10.19 -0.72
C ARG A 147 -4.61 11.22 -0.32
N SER A 148 -5.52 10.86 0.59
CA SER A 148 -6.52 11.78 1.16
C SER A 148 -5.96 12.68 2.27
N CYS A 149 -4.70 12.48 2.67
CA CYS A 149 -4.06 13.11 3.84
C CYS A 149 -4.80 12.82 5.17
N TYR A 150 -5.60 11.76 5.23
CA TYR A 150 -6.16 11.25 6.50
C TYR A 150 -5.05 10.69 7.39
N ILE A 151 -4.09 10.00 6.79
CA ILE A 151 -2.78 9.74 7.40
C ILE A 151 -1.73 10.68 6.79
N THR A 152 -0.97 11.34 7.66
CA THR A 152 0.19 12.15 7.29
C THR A 152 1.43 11.46 7.85
N THR A 153 2.42 11.23 6.99
CA THR A 153 3.56 10.36 7.31
C THR A 153 4.88 11.11 7.28
N ALA A 154 5.70 10.90 8.31
CA ALA A 154 7.11 11.28 8.32
C ALA A 154 7.98 10.11 7.85
N TYR A 155 9.00 10.40 7.02
CA TYR A 155 10.01 9.41 6.63
C TYR A 155 11.09 9.33 7.71
N THR A 156 11.06 8.25 8.50
CA THR A 156 11.68 8.22 9.83
C THR A 156 12.87 7.27 9.86
N GLN A 157 13.98 7.71 9.25
CA GLN A 157 15.19 6.91 9.05
C GLN A 157 16.33 7.32 9.99
N THR A 158 16.83 8.54 9.81
CA THR A 158 18.03 9.07 10.49
C THR A 158 17.89 9.06 12.00
N GLU A 159 18.96 8.67 12.68
CA GLU A 159 19.12 8.71 14.13
C GLU A 159 20.15 9.76 14.53
N LEU A 160 20.11 10.17 15.80
CA LEU A 160 21.07 11.11 16.37
C LEU A 160 22.51 10.62 16.21
N GLY A 161 22.76 9.31 16.37
CA GLY A 161 24.08 8.70 16.19
C GLY A 161 24.40 8.29 14.75
N HIS A 162 23.39 8.10 13.90
CA HIS A 162 23.54 7.41 12.62
C HIS A 162 22.63 7.98 11.52
N GLY A 163 23.22 8.62 10.51
CA GLY A 163 22.50 9.08 9.31
C GLY A 163 22.91 8.38 8.03
N THR A 164 24.21 8.30 7.74
CA THR A 164 24.72 7.75 6.47
C THR A 164 24.76 6.22 6.46
N ASN A 165 25.15 5.59 7.58
CA ASN A 165 25.33 4.15 7.64
C ASN A 165 24.08 3.46 8.22
N LEU A 166 23.17 3.06 7.33
CA LEU A 166 21.91 2.42 7.70
C LEU A 166 22.10 1.13 8.52
N GLN A 167 23.17 0.38 8.27
CA GLN A 167 23.46 -0.88 8.97
C GLN A 167 23.82 -0.69 10.45
N ARG A 168 23.98 0.57 10.90
CA ARG A 168 24.27 0.92 12.29
C ARG A 168 23.09 1.56 13.02
N LEU A 169 21.92 1.65 12.39
CA LEU A 169 20.73 2.14 13.11
C LEU A 169 20.46 1.24 14.33
N GLU A 170 20.15 1.88 15.44
CA GLU A 170 20.02 1.26 16.76
C GLU A 170 18.55 1.04 17.14
N THR A 171 17.60 1.78 16.53
CA THR A 171 16.16 1.55 16.74
C THR A 171 15.84 0.11 16.36
N GLU A 172 15.17 -0.60 17.24
CA GLU A 172 14.91 -2.03 17.08
C GLU A 172 13.42 -2.32 16.89
N ALA A 173 13.14 -3.38 16.13
CA ALA A 173 11.84 -4.02 16.00
C ALA A 173 12.02 -5.50 16.34
N VAL A 174 11.58 -5.92 17.52
CA VAL A 174 11.70 -7.32 17.98
C VAL A 174 10.41 -8.05 17.67
N PHE A 175 10.47 -9.15 16.93
CA PHE A 175 9.28 -9.95 16.61
C PHE A 175 8.79 -10.74 17.84
N ASP A 176 7.55 -10.51 18.25
CA ASP A 176 6.87 -11.26 19.31
C ASP A 176 5.91 -12.29 18.69
N ARG A 177 6.28 -13.57 18.81
CA ARG A 177 5.49 -14.70 18.30
C ARG A 177 4.18 -14.88 19.03
N THR A 178 4.11 -14.55 20.32
CA THR A 178 2.94 -14.85 21.15
C THR A 178 1.76 -13.99 20.73
N THR A 179 2.01 -12.74 20.35
CA THR A 179 0.96 -11.78 19.98
C THR A 179 1.02 -11.38 18.50
N ASP A 180 1.80 -12.11 17.69
CA ASP A 180 2.04 -11.86 16.27
C ASP A 180 2.26 -10.38 15.90
N SER A 181 3.29 -9.79 16.51
CA SER A 181 3.52 -8.34 16.45
C SER A 181 5.00 -8.00 16.54
N PHE A 182 5.35 -6.75 16.28
CA PHE A 182 6.68 -6.22 16.53
C PHE A 182 6.66 -5.25 17.71
N ILE A 183 7.65 -5.38 18.59
CA ILE A 183 7.89 -4.45 19.70
C ILE A 183 9.01 -3.50 19.27
N LEU A 184 8.67 -2.22 19.17
CA LEU A 184 9.56 -1.16 18.72
C LEU A 184 10.16 -0.44 19.92
N ASN A 185 11.49 -0.25 19.90
CA ASN A 185 12.22 0.43 20.97
C ASN A 185 13.32 1.34 20.43
N THR A 186 13.55 2.41 21.18
CA THR A 186 14.70 3.30 21.04
C THR A 186 15.63 3.04 22.24
N PRO A 187 16.60 2.11 22.12
CA PRO A 187 17.33 1.57 23.27
C PRO A 187 18.31 2.57 23.90
N THR A 188 18.79 3.54 23.13
CA THR A 188 19.80 4.52 23.55
C THR A 188 19.38 5.92 23.16
N LEU A 189 20.05 6.94 23.71
CA LEU A 189 19.85 8.31 23.27
C LEU A 189 20.28 8.49 21.79
N THR A 190 21.35 7.82 21.37
CA THR A 190 21.86 7.88 19.99
C THR A 190 20.91 7.23 18.99
N ALA A 191 20.11 6.25 19.41
CA ALA A 191 19.03 5.65 18.62
C ALA A 191 17.83 6.58 18.36
N THR A 192 17.76 7.74 19.03
CA THR A 192 16.66 8.69 18.84
C THR A 192 16.57 9.07 17.37
N LYS A 193 15.43 8.82 16.73
CA LYS A 193 15.20 9.30 15.37
C LYS A 193 15.29 10.82 15.39
N PHE A 194 16.04 11.40 14.47
CA PHE A 194 16.41 12.82 14.51
C PHE A 194 16.57 13.35 13.09
N TRP A 195 15.97 14.51 12.79
CA TRP A 195 15.81 15.13 11.46
C TRP A 195 14.57 14.80 10.61
N PRO A 196 13.73 13.77 10.83
CA PRO A 196 12.55 13.58 10.00
C PRO A 196 11.66 14.82 9.95
N GLY A 197 11.35 15.29 8.73
CA GLY A 197 10.39 16.37 8.52
C GLY A 197 8.95 15.91 8.75
N ALA A 198 8.08 16.86 9.08
CA ALA A 198 6.71 16.68 9.55
C ALA A 198 6.56 15.99 10.93
N LEU A 199 7.65 15.55 11.57
CA LEU A 199 7.56 14.66 12.73
C LEU A 199 7.13 15.37 14.03
N ALA A 200 7.54 16.62 14.24
CA ALA A 200 7.30 17.29 15.52
C ALA A 200 5.84 17.71 15.70
N ARG A 201 5.11 18.05 14.63
CA ARG A 201 3.76 18.62 14.70
C ARG A 201 2.76 18.05 13.69
N THR A 202 3.17 17.70 12.47
CA THR A 202 2.24 17.45 11.34
C THR A 202 1.85 15.98 11.19
N ALA A 203 2.80 15.08 11.29
CA ALA A 203 2.63 13.66 10.99
C ALA A 203 1.94 12.91 12.14
N ASN A 204 0.90 12.15 11.83
CA ASN A 204 0.28 11.20 12.76
C ASN A 204 0.80 9.76 12.58
N HIS A 205 1.58 9.51 11.52
CA HIS A 205 2.26 8.24 11.27
C HIS A 205 3.75 8.44 10.97
N ALA A 206 4.55 7.42 11.26
CA ALA A 206 5.96 7.31 10.89
C ALA A 206 6.16 6.09 9.98
N LEU A 207 6.82 6.30 8.84
CA LEU A 207 7.51 5.22 8.12
C LEU A 207 8.87 5.01 8.78
N LEU A 208 8.90 4.15 9.79
CA LEU A 208 10.03 3.90 10.66
C LEU A 208 10.99 2.89 10.06
N MET A 209 12.26 3.26 9.89
CA MET A 209 13.32 2.27 9.68
C MET A 209 13.86 1.78 11.01
N ALA A 210 13.83 0.47 11.22
CA ALA A 210 14.33 -0.17 12.42
C ALA A 210 15.05 -1.47 12.09
N GLN A 211 16.01 -1.83 12.94
CA GLN A 211 16.70 -3.11 12.92
C GLN A 211 15.72 -4.21 13.34
N LEU A 212 15.34 -5.09 12.42
CA LEU A 212 14.47 -6.22 12.74
C LEU A 212 15.27 -7.31 13.47
N TYR A 213 14.72 -7.82 14.56
CA TYR A 213 15.30 -8.92 15.33
C TYR A 213 14.34 -10.11 15.44
N THR A 214 14.92 -11.31 15.53
CA THR A 214 14.22 -12.55 15.90
C THR A 214 13.66 -12.45 17.33
N PRO A 215 12.70 -13.32 17.71
CA PRO A 215 12.05 -13.25 19.03
C PRO A 215 12.97 -13.39 20.24
N ASP A 216 14.10 -14.07 20.08
CA ASP A 216 15.13 -14.21 21.11
C ASP A 216 16.10 -13.01 21.14
N ARG A 217 15.91 -12.02 20.26
CA ARG A 217 16.73 -10.81 20.10
C ARG A 217 18.21 -11.09 19.77
N ASN A 218 18.57 -12.32 19.42
CA ASN A 218 19.96 -12.71 19.17
C ASN A 218 20.38 -12.56 17.70
N HIS A 219 19.42 -12.55 16.78
CA HIS A 219 19.70 -12.46 15.35
C HIS A 219 19.05 -11.21 14.74
N SER A 220 19.88 -10.38 14.14
CA SER A 220 19.49 -9.22 13.36
C SER A 220 19.18 -9.65 11.92
N CYS A 221 17.97 -9.33 11.46
CA CYS A 221 17.47 -9.61 10.11
C CYS A 221 17.68 -8.44 9.12
N GLY A 222 18.49 -7.45 9.50
CA GLY A 222 18.68 -6.22 8.71
C GLY A 222 17.60 -5.14 8.95
N ILE A 223 17.84 -3.97 8.37
CA ILE A 223 16.93 -2.83 8.45
C ILE A 223 15.67 -3.10 7.66
N GLN A 224 14.51 -2.89 8.29
CA GLN A 224 13.20 -3.00 7.68
C GLN A 224 12.40 -1.72 7.92
N MET A 225 11.38 -1.50 7.09
CA MET A 225 10.48 -0.35 7.21
C MET A 225 9.13 -0.77 7.80
N PHE A 226 8.67 -0.01 8.77
CA PHE A 226 7.42 -0.25 9.49
C PHE A 226 6.55 1.01 9.41
N LEU A 227 5.27 0.87 9.07
CA LEU A 227 4.30 1.94 9.23
C LEU A 227 3.80 1.93 10.68
N VAL A 228 4.02 3.03 11.40
CA VAL A 228 3.74 3.14 12.83
C VAL A 228 2.84 4.34 13.05
N GLN A 229 1.67 4.13 13.65
CA GLN A 229 0.87 5.24 14.15
C GLN A 229 1.58 5.85 15.36
N ILE A 230 1.80 7.17 15.34
CA ILE A 230 2.53 7.88 16.40
C ILE A 230 1.65 8.87 17.16
N ARG A 231 0.50 9.26 16.60
CA ARG A 231 -0.47 10.15 17.25
C ARG A 231 -1.89 9.61 17.13
N ASP A 232 -2.72 9.92 18.12
CA ASP A 232 -4.14 9.64 18.09
C ASP A 232 -4.84 10.44 16.97
N PHE A 233 -5.81 9.82 16.28
CA PHE A 233 -6.48 10.44 15.13
C PHE A 233 -7.35 11.65 15.50
N ASN A 234 -7.87 11.71 16.73
CA ASN A 234 -8.83 12.73 17.14
C ASN A 234 -8.16 13.88 17.89
N THR A 235 -7.26 13.53 18.81
CA THR A 235 -6.59 14.47 19.70
C THR A 235 -5.24 14.91 19.16
N HIS A 236 -4.63 14.14 18.26
CA HIS A 236 -3.28 14.34 17.72
C HIS A 236 -2.16 14.31 18.79
N GLU A 237 -2.50 13.87 20.00
CA GLU A 237 -1.55 13.62 21.07
C GLU A 237 -0.71 12.36 20.77
N PRO A 238 0.57 12.31 21.21
CA PRO A 238 1.40 11.12 21.07
C PRO A 238 0.73 9.88 21.70
N LEU A 239 0.82 8.74 21.02
CA LEU A 239 0.32 7.47 21.55
C LEU A 239 1.18 6.95 22.72
N PRO A 240 0.66 6.05 23.58
CA PRO A 240 1.45 5.45 24.66
C PRO A 240 2.77 4.85 24.17
N GLY A 241 3.87 5.20 24.85
CA GLY A 241 5.22 4.77 24.48
C GLY A 241 5.87 5.57 23.36
N VAL A 242 5.18 6.56 22.78
CA VAL A 242 5.70 7.46 21.75
C VAL A 242 6.10 8.80 22.39
N GLU A 243 7.37 9.16 22.27
CA GLU A 243 7.90 10.46 22.68
C GLU A 243 8.33 11.24 21.42
N LEU A 244 7.77 12.44 21.25
CA LEU A 244 8.00 13.31 20.10
C LEU A 244 8.36 14.71 20.57
N GLY A 245 9.18 15.41 19.79
CA GLY A 245 9.42 16.83 20.03
C GLY A 245 10.15 17.50 18.88
N GLU A 246 10.20 18.83 18.93
CA GLU A 246 10.83 19.67 17.91
C GLU A 246 12.34 19.78 18.15
N ILE A 247 13.14 19.80 17.07
CA ILE A 247 14.61 19.90 17.15
C ILE A 247 15.16 21.31 16.85
N SER A 248 14.31 22.34 16.99
CA SER A 248 14.57 23.79 16.91
C SER A 248 14.62 24.46 15.53
N SER A 249 14.50 25.80 15.57
CA SER A 249 14.62 26.71 14.43
C SER A 249 16.03 26.64 13.83
N ARG A 250 16.10 26.18 12.57
CA ARG A 250 17.36 26.01 11.85
C ARG A 250 17.84 27.30 11.20
N TYR A 251 19.14 27.35 10.89
CA TYR A 251 19.79 28.47 10.17
C TYR A 251 19.10 28.81 8.84
N ALA A 252 18.55 27.79 8.15
CA ALA A 252 17.66 27.92 7.01
C ALA A 252 16.46 26.97 7.21
N HIS A 253 15.30 27.30 6.65
CA HIS A 253 14.05 26.54 6.86
C HIS A 253 13.60 26.52 8.33
N ALA A 254 13.57 27.69 8.96
CA ALA A 254 13.17 27.88 10.36
C ALA A 254 11.75 27.41 10.68
N ALA A 255 10.85 27.35 9.69
CA ALA A 255 9.49 26.82 9.84
C ALA A 255 9.33 25.34 9.50
N GLY A 256 10.43 24.65 9.21
CA GLY A 256 10.32 23.23 8.92
C GLY A 256 10.10 22.46 10.22
N ASP A 257 9.00 21.71 10.23
CA ASP A 257 8.54 20.86 11.32
C ASP A 257 9.38 19.58 11.41
N ASN A 258 10.65 19.71 11.77
CA ASN A 258 11.51 18.56 11.97
C ASN A 258 11.54 18.20 13.44
N GLY A 259 11.49 16.90 13.70
CA GLY A 259 11.38 16.41 15.06
C GLY A 259 12.36 15.31 15.39
N TYR A 260 12.25 14.89 16.64
CA TYR A 260 12.80 13.66 17.14
C TYR A 260 11.68 12.68 17.51
N LEU A 261 11.99 11.38 17.48
CA LEU A 261 11.09 10.32 17.93
C LEU A 261 11.87 9.31 18.78
N ARG A 262 11.31 8.98 19.95
CA ARG A 262 11.72 7.84 20.77
C ARG A 262 10.52 6.92 21.03
N LEU A 263 10.78 5.62 21.02
CA LEU A 263 9.78 4.58 21.20
C LEU A 263 10.13 3.74 22.44
N THR A 264 9.15 3.48 23.29
CA THR A 264 9.26 2.61 24.46
C THR A 264 8.16 1.56 24.42
N ASN A 265 8.55 0.33 24.05
CA ASN A 265 7.68 -0.84 23.94
C ASN A 265 6.42 -0.61 23.08
N VAL A 266 6.56 0.13 21.99
CA VAL A 266 5.45 0.39 21.08
C VAL A 266 5.18 -0.86 20.24
N ARG A 267 3.96 -1.40 20.31
CA ARG A 267 3.60 -2.64 19.63
C ARG A 267 2.82 -2.34 18.35
N ILE A 268 3.25 -2.97 17.26
CA ILE A 268 2.52 -2.94 15.97
C ILE A 268 2.23 -4.37 15.51
N ALA A 269 1.05 -4.60 14.93
CA ALA A 269 0.70 -5.92 14.40
C ALA A 269 1.60 -6.29 13.22
N ARG A 270 1.89 -7.58 13.05
CA ARG A 270 2.47 -8.07 11.82
C ARG A 270 1.39 -8.07 10.74
N ALA A 271 1.68 -7.49 9.57
CA ALA A 271 0.85 -7.70 8.40
C ALA A 271 1.12 -9.12 7.88
N GLY A 272 0.07 -9.92 7.67
CA GLY A 272 0.19 -11.29 7.17
C GLY A 272 -0.81 -11.56 6.07
N ALA A 273 -0.33 -12.02 4.91
CA ALA A 273 -1.17 -12.51 3.83
C ALA A 273 -1.19 -14.05 3.79
N GLN A 274 -2.27 -14.64 3.28
CA GLN A 274 -2.38 -16.09 3.13
C GLN A 274 -1.26 -16.65 2.23
N GLU A 275 -0.92 -15.92 1.17
CA GLU A 275 0.18 -16.25 0.25
C GLU A 275 1.52 -16.24 0.99
N GLU A 276 1.76 -15.30 1.89
CA GLU A 276 3.00 -15.25 2.68
C GLU A 276 3.11 -16.46 3.61
N ASN A 277 2.00 -16.86 4.26
CA ASN A 277 1.96 -18.05 5.09
C ASN A 277 2.31 -19.32 4.30
N LEU A 278 1.75 -19.46 3.09
CA LEU A 278 2.06 -20.58 2.20
C LEU A 278 3.53 -20.60 1.80
N HIS A 279 4.10 -19.47 1.40
CA HIS A 279 5.52 -19.38 1.00
C HIS A 279 6.49 -19.60 2.16
N ARG A 280 6.13 -19.24 3.40
CA ARG A 280 6.94 -19.54 4.58
C ARG A 280 7.03 -21.03 4.90
N ARG A 281 6.02 -21.80 4.49
CA ARG A 281 5.87 -23.21 4.87
C ARG A 281 6.13 -24.18 3.73
N THR A 282 6.19 -23.69 2.50
CA THR A 282 6.27 -24.50 1.30
C THR A 282 7.28 -23.96 0.30
N ASN A 283 7.73 -24.80 -0.63
CA ASN A 283 8.56 -24.36 -1.75
C ASN A 283 7.72 -23.90 -2.95
N MET A 284 6.44 -23.56 -2.76
CA MET A 284 5.52 -23.20 -3.83
C MET A 284 6.01 -22.02 -4.69
N PHE A 285 6.83 -21.10 -4.13
CA PHE A 285 7.41 -19.99 -4.90
C PHE A 285 8.24 -20.49 -6.10
N GLN A 286 8.87 -21.65 -6.00
CA GLN A 286 9.66 -22.25 -7.08
C GLN A 286 8.79 -22.62 -8.30
N CYS A 287 7.47 -22.78 -8.10
CA CYS A 287 6.53 -23.04 -9.18
C CYS A 287 5.94 -21.75 -9.79
N LEU A 288 6.19 -20.59 -9.17
CA LEU A 288 5.63 -19.31 -9.61
C LEU A 288 6.62 -18.48 -10.43
N GLU A 289 7.93 -18.63 -10.18
CA GLU A 289 8.99 -17.86 -10.87
C GLU A 289 9.74 -18.70 -11.92
N ASP A 290 9.96 -18.14 -13.12
CA ASP A 290 11.05 -18.54 -14.03
C ASP A 290 11.69 -17.25 -14.59
N PRO A 291 12.44 -16.52 -13.74
CA PRO A 291 12.84 -15.14 -14.04
C PRO A 291 13.88 -15.06 -15.16
N TYR A 292 14.42 -16.20 -15.60
CA TYR A 292 15.47 -16.27 -16.62
C TYR A 292 15.04 -17.08 -17.86
N HIS A 293 13.83 -17.64 -17.91
CA HIS A 293 13.39 -18.59 -18.95
C HIS A 293 14.34 -19.81 -19.09
N GLU A 294 15.03 -20.17 -18.01
CA GLU A 294 16.03 -21.23 -17.99
C GLU A 294 15.54 -22.49 -17.29
N LEU A 295 14.49 -22.38 -16.44
CA LEU A 295 13.97 -23.51 -15.68
C LEU A 295 12.95 -24.32 -16.48
N ASP A 296 12.12 -23.67 -17.30
CA ASP A 296 11.19 -24.33 -18.21
C ASP A 296 11.24 -23.68 -19.59
N ILE A 297 12.16 -24.18 -20.42
CA ILE A 297 12.38 -23.72 -21.81
C ILE A 297 11.14 -23.96 -22.69
N GLN A 298 10.19 -24.80 -22.26
CA GLN A 298 8.93 -25.08 -22.97
C GLN A 298 7.73 -24.28 -22.42
N ARG A 299 7.95 -23.38 -21.45
CA ARG A 299 6.89 -22.57 -20.83
C ARG A 299 6.29 -21.59 -21.83
N ASP A 300 5.04 -21.84 -22.24
CA ASP A 300 4.30 -21.03 -23.23
C ASP A 300 3.31 -20.02 -22.60
N TRP A 301 3.29 -19.91 -21.26
CA TRP A 301 2.37 -19.02 -20.55
C TRP A 301 3.10 -17.90 -19.81
N ASN A 302 2.61 -16.67 -19.99
CA ASN A 302 3.09 -15.48 -19.32
C ASN A 302 2.17 -15.09 -18.16
N TYR A 303 2.72 -14.41 -17.15
CA TYR A 303 1.89 -13.63 -16.23
C TYR A 303 1.22 -12.50 -17.04
N HIS A 304 -0.09 -12.30 -16.97
CA HIS A 304 -1.05 -12.77 -15.97
C HIS A 304 -1.71 -14.11 -16.31
N ILE A 305 -2.10 -14.87 -15.28
CA ILE A 305 -2.94 -16.08 -15.44
C ILE A 305 -4.21 -15.71 -16.23
N PRO A 306 -4.58 -16.46 -17.29
CA PRO A 306 -5.82 -16.22 -18.02
C PRO A 306 -7.03 -16.14 -17.10
N GLU A 307 -8.06 -15.37 -17.46
CA GLU A 307 -9.22 -15.12 -16.60
C GLU A 307 -9.89 -16.41 -16.09
N PHE A 308 -10.00 -17.44 -16.94
CA PHE A 308 -10.54 -18.76 -16.58
C PHE A 308 -9.46 -19.83 -16.40
N GLY A 309 -8.20 -19.42 -16.27
CA GLY A 309 -7.05 -20.29 -16.05
C GLY A 309 -6.76 -20.53 -14.56
N GLY A 310 -5.93 -21.53 -14.31
CA GLY A 310 -5.35 -21.82 -13.02
C GLY A 310 -3.98 -22.48 -13.20
N ILE A 311 -3.12 -22.36 -12.19
CA ILE A 311 -1.79 -22.99 -12.17
C ILE A 311 -1.89 -24.25 -11.31
N TYR A 312 -1.49 -25.38 -11.86
CA TYR A 312 -1.31 -26.62 -11.11
C TYR A 312 0.17 -26.81 -10.76
N SER A 313 0.45 -26.96 -9.47
CA SER A 313 1.81 -27.16 -8.95
C SER A 313 1.89 -28.53 -8.26
N PRO A 314 2.41 -29.57 -8.94
CA PRO A 314 2.54 -30.89 -8.34
C PRO A 314 3.71 -30.98 -7.36
N ASN A 315 3.63 -31.89 -6.40
CA ASN A 315 4.74 -32.27 -5.51
C ASN A 315 5.37 -31.09 -4.75
N VAL A 316 4.57 -30.10 -4.34
CA VAL A 316 5.05 -29.02 -3.48
C VAL A 316 5.35 -29.58 -2.10
N SER A 317 6.56 -29.34 -1.62
CA SER A 317 7.01 -29.71 -0.30
C SER A 317 6.50 -28.72 0.75
N ILE A 318 5.83 -29.23 1.76
CA ILE A 318 5.48 -28.54 3.00
C ILE A 318 6.49 -28.94 4.05
N PHE A 319 7.37 -28.02 4.42
CA PHE A 319 8.48 -28.27 5.34
C PHE A 319 8.28 -27.60 6.71
N ARG A 320 7.25 -26.77 6.91
CA ARG A 320 6.90 -26.19 8.22
C ARG A 320 5.43 -26.34 8.62
N GLY A 321 5.22 -26.49 9.92
CA GLY A 321 3.92 -26.45 10.60
C GLY A 321 3.26 -25.07 10.58
N SER A 322 2.12 -24.95 11.27
CA SER A 322 1.31 -23.72 11.29
C SER A 322 2.04 -22.52 11.90
N GLU A 323 1.57 -21.34 11.53
CA GLU A 323 1.99 -20.05 12.09
C GLU A 323 1.74 -19.96 13.60
N SER A 324 0.59 -20.48 14.06
CA SER A 324 0.22 -20.54 15.48
C SER A 324 1.25 -21.28 16.35
N ASN A 325 2.03 -22.18 15.76
CA ASN A 325 3.09 -22.92 16.43
C ASN A 325 4.49 -22.36 16.14
N GLY A 326 4.59 -21.20 15.48
CA GLY A 326 5.85 -20.54 15.13
C GLY A 326 6.58 -21.14 13.92
N TYR A 327 5.86 -21.81 13.02
CA TYR A 327 6.40 -22.47 11.82
C TYR A 327 7.52 -23.50 12.11
N PRO A 328 7.30 -24.48 13.02
CA PRO A 328 8.30 -25.48 13.33
C PRO A 328 8.56 -26.35 12.11
N PHE A 329 9.80 -26.82 11.92
CA PHE A 329 10.06 -27.88 10.95
C PHE A 329 9.33 -29.17 11.37
N PHE A 330 8.83 -29.94 10.40
CA PHE A 330 8.26 -31.24 10.72
C PHE A 330 9.36 -32.23 11.15
N PRO A 331 9.19 -32.93 12.29
CA PRO A 331 10.19 -33.87 12.79
C PRO A 331 10.40 -35.06 11.83
N ASP A 332 9.35 -35.47 11.12
CA ASP A 332 9.37 -36.59 10.18
C ASP A 332 9.73 -36.18 8.73
N GLY A 333 10.29 -34.98 8.55
CA GLY A 333 10.62 -34.43 7.23
C GLY A 333 9.44 -33.80 6.48
N PRO A 334 9.69 -33.26 5.27
CA PRO A 334 8.68 -32.55 4.48
C PRO A 334 7.56 -33.50 4.02
N LYS A 335 6.34 -32.95 3.95
CA LYS A 335 5.19 -33.61 3.31
C LYS A 335 4.99 -33.06 1.91
N TYR A 336 4.43 -33.83 0.99
CA TYR A 336 4.24 -33.40 -0.39
C TYR A 336 2.75 -33.38 -0.74
N ILE A 337 2.29 -32.28 -1.33
CA ILE A 337 0.92 -32.13 -1.82
C ILE A 337 0.91 -31.31 -3.11
N SER A 338 -0.11 -31.49 -3.93
CA SER A 338 -0.33 -30.65 -5.11
C SER A 338 -1.16 -29.43 -4.76
N PHE A 339 -0.84 -28.28 -5.37
CA PHE A 339 -1.58 -27.03 -5.23
C PHE A 339 -2.25 -26.63 -6.54
N ILE A 340 -3.40 -25.95 -6.42
CA ILE A 340 -4.08 -25.28 -7.53
C ILE A 340 -4.22 -23.81 -7.15
N ALA A 341 -3.64 -22.92 -7.94
CA ALA A 341 -3.80 -21.48 -7.79
C ALA A 341 -4.76 -20.97 -8.88
N CYS A 342 -5.86 -20.33 -8.45
CA CYS A 342 -6.82 -19.68 -9.34
C CYS A 342 -7.26 -18.35 -8.74
N SER A 343 -7.35 -17.30 -9.55
CA SER A 343 -7.68 -15.96 -9.06
C SER A 343 -9.19 -15.80 -8.84
N ALA A 344 -9.58 -15.27 -7.69
CA ALA A 344 -10.94 -14.79 -7.44
C ALA A 344 -11.10 -13.35 -7.99
N TYR A 345 -12.34 -12.93 -8.27
CA TYR A 345 -12.60 -11.52 -8.58
C TYR A 345 -12.41 -10.67 -7.33
N SER A 346 -11.68 -9.56 -7.48
CA SER A 346 -11.45 -8.59 -6.41
C SER A 346 -12.55 -7.53 -6.43
N HIS A 347 -13.24 -7.34 -5.29
CA HIS A 347 -14.31 -6.36 -5.12
C HIS A 347 -15.36 -6.40 -6.25
N PRO A 348 -15.93 -7.59 -6.53
CA PRO A 348 -16.92 -7.69 -7.58
C PRO A 348 -18.13 -6.80 -7.27
N PRO A 349 -18.88 -6.34 -8.28
CA PRO A 349 -20.12 -5.63 -8.05
C PRO A 349 -21.09 -6.50 -7.25
N THR A 350 -21.74 -5.92 -6.25
CA THR A 350 -22.68 -6.61 -5.37
C THR A 350 -24.01 -5.86 -5.26
N GLU A 351 -25.08 -6.59 -5.00
CA GLU A 351 -26.41 -6.07 -4.73
C GLU A 351 -27.01 -6.75 -3.50
N THR A 352 -27.84 -6.02 -2.75
CA THR A 352 -28.58 -6.58 -1.63
C THR A 352 -29.94 -7.06 -2.11
N ASP A 353 -30.28 -8.30 -1.82
CA ASP A 353 -31.57 -8.86 -2.19
C ASP A 353 -32.71 -8.40 -1.27
N GLN A 354 -33.92 -8.88 -1.56
CA GLN A 354 -35.15 -8.53 -0.85
C GLN A 354 -35.13 -8.92 0.63
N ASN A 355 -34.28 -9.88 1.01
CA ASN A 355 -34.12 -10.37 2.37
C ASN A 355 -32.97 -9.66 3.10
N GLY A 356 -32.34 -8.66 2.48
CA GLY A 356 -31.18 -7.98 3.05
C GLY A 356 -29.86 -8.72 2.86
N GLU A 357 -29.80 -9.77 2.04
CA GLU A 357 -28.58 -10.56 1.83
C GLU A 357 -27.75 -10.00 0.67
N LEU A 358 -26.46 -9.79 0.91
CA LEU A 358 -25.52 -9.33 -0.11
C LEU A 358 -25.18 -10.46 -1.10
N LYS A 359 -25.29 -10.18 -2.40
CA LYS A 359 -25.01 -11.11 -3.50
C LYS A 359 -24.16 -10.43 -4.57
N LEU A 360 -23.53 -11.24 -5.41
CA LEU A 360 -22.84 -10.75 -6.61
C LEU A 360 -23.88 -10.21 -7.57
N SER A 361 -23.66 -9.03 -8.13
CA SER A 361 -24.54 -8.40 -9.11
C SER A 361 -24.03 -8.66 -10.53
N GLY A 362 -24.97 -8.86 -11.45
CA GLY A 362 -24.69 -9.09 -12.86
C GLY A 362 -24.47 -10.56 -13.22
N ARG A 363 -25.28 -11.05 -14.17
CA ARG A 363 -25.25 -12.44 -14.65
C ARG A 363 -23.86 -12.89 -15.12
N ASN A 364 -23.12 -12.01 -15.78
CA ASN A 364 -21.79 -12.34 -16.28
C ASN A 364 -20.79 -12.60 -15.15
N VAL A 365 -20.82 -11.80 -14.07
CA VAL A 365 -19.91 -11.98 -12.92
C VAL A 365 -20.22 -13.28 -12.20
N ILE A 366 -21.50 -13.60 -12.01
CA ILE A 366 -21.95 -14.85 -11.40
C ILE A 366 -21.47 -16.05 -12.23
N GLU A 367 -21.78 -16.07 -13.53
CA GLU A 367 -21.42 -17.19 -14.40
C GLU A 367 -19.91 -17.33 -14.57
N ASN A 368 -19.17 -16.23 -14.64
CA ASN A 368 -17.72 -16.27 -14.70
C ASN A 368 -17.09 -16.75 -13.38
N THR A 369 -17.67 -16.40 -12.24
CA THR A 369 -17.26 -16.93 -10.92
C THR A 369 -17.47 -18.45 -10.87
N LYS A 370 -18.62 -18.95 -11.36
CA LYS A 370 -18.85 -20.40 -11.50
C LYS A 370 -17.83 -21.04 -12.44
N LYS A 371 -17.49 -20.42 -13.57
CA LYS A 371 -16.45 -20.93 -14.48
C LYS A 371 -15.10 -21.10 -13.78
N LYS A 372 -14.68 -20.12 -12.97
CA LYS A 372 -13.45 -20.23 -12.16
C LYS A 372 -13.52 -21.38 -11.15
N MET A 373 -14.67 -21.59 -10.48
CA MET A 373 -14.88 -22.76 -9.61
C MET A 373 -14.73 -24.07 -10.36
N LYS A 374 -15.33 -24.17 -11.56
CA LYS A 374 -15.18 -25.32 -12.46
C LYS A 374 -13.74 -25.52 -12.91
N THR A 375 -13.01 -24.45 -13.21
CA THR A 375 -11.57 -24.53 -13.55
C THR A 375 -10.80 -25.22 -12.43
N ILE A 376 -11.00 -24.84 -11.16
CA ILE A 376 -10.33 -25.47 -10.02
C ILE A 376 -10.64 -26.97 -9.96
N LEU A 377 -11.92 -27.34 -10.08
CA LEU A 377 -12.36 -28.74 -10.00
C LEU A 377 -11.86 -29.57 -11.19
N ASN A 378 -11.90 -29.02 -12.41
CA ASN A 378 -11.42 -29.70 -13.61
C ASN A 378 -9.92 -29.93 -13.57
N ILE A 379 -9.13 -28.93 -13.13
CA ILE A 379 -7.68 -29.10 -12.98
C ILE A 379 -7.37 -30.26 -12.00
N ALA A 380 -8.12 -30.38 -10.91
CA ALA A 380 -7.95 -31.48 -9.96
C ALA A 380 -8.24 -32.85 -10.60
N LEU A 381 -9.36 -32.96 -11.34
CA LEU A 381 -9.76 -34.21 -12.01
C LEU A 381 -8.81 -34.60 -13.14
N ASP A 382 -8.38 -33.64 -13.96
CA ASP A 382 -7.41 -33.86 -15.05
C ASP A 382 -6.08 -34.41 -14.50
N ASN A 383 -5.73 -34.02 -13.28
CA ASN A 383 -4.55 -34.50 -12.56
C ASN A 383 -4.82 -35.68 -11.61
N LYS A 384 -6.00 -36.32 -11.74
CA LYS A 384 -6.39 -37.56 -11.05
C LYS A 384 -6.49 -37.43 -9.51
N HIS A 385 -6.79 -36.24 -9.00
CA HIS A 385 -7.11 -36.05 -7.59
C HIS A 385 -8.58 -36.35 -7.33
N ASP A 386 -8.86 -37.16 -6.31
CA ASP A 386 -10.20 -37.53 -5.86
C ASP A 386 -10.56 -36.95 -4.48
N ILE A 387 -9.61 -36.25 -3.83
CA ILE A 387 -9.81 -35.47 -2.61
C ILE A 387 -9.32 -34.05 -2.87
N ILE A 388 -10.11 -33.05 -2.48
CA ILE A 388 -9.76 -31.64 -2.70
C ILE A 388 -10.03 -30.78 -1.47
N ILE A 389 -9.11 -29.86 -1.20
CA ILE A 389 -9.24 -28.84 -0.16
C ILE A 389 -9.40 -27.48 -0.85
N LEU A 390 -10.49 -26.79 -0.57
CA LEU A 390 -10.89 -25.53 -1.17
C LEU A 390 -10.84 -24.40 -0.13
N SER A 391 -10.59 -23.18 -0.59
CA SER A 391 -10.73 -21.97 0.21
C SER A 391 -12.12 -21.34 0.02
N ALA A 392 -12.49 -20.39 0.90
CA ALA A 392 -13.64 -19.52 0.70
C ALA A 392 -13.34 -18.45 -0.37
N THR A 393 -13.17 -18.87 -1.62
CA THR A 393 -12.75 -18.08 -2.79
C THR A 393 -13.16 -16.60 -2.73
N GLY A 394 -12.19 -15.73 -2.41
CA GLY A 394 -12.36 -14.27 -2.41
C GLY A 394 -13.22 -13.67 -1.29
N CYS A 395 -13.67 -14.46 -0.31
CA CYS A 395 -14.64 -14.03 0.72
C CYS A 395 -14.06 -13.12 1.82
N GLY A 396 -12.74 -13.09 2.00
CA GLY A 396 -12.04 -12.19 2.93
C GLY A 396 -11.59 -10.90 2.24
N ALA A 397 -10.27 -10.75 2.05
CA ALA A 397 -9.66 -9.54 1.51
C ALA A 397 -10.16 -9.07 0.12
N PHE A 398 -10.87 -9.91 -0.64
CA PHE A 398 -11.43 -9.57 -1.96
C PHE A 398 -12.93 -9.24 -1.91
N GLN A 399 -13.55 -9.25 -0.72
CA GLN A 399 -14.92 -8.81 -0.46
C GLN A 399 -16.02 -9.52 -1.27
N ASN A 400 -15.83 -10.80 -1.59
CA ASN A 400 -16.91 -11.60 -2.18
C ASN A 400 -17.93 -11.98 -1.08
N PRO A 401 -19.25 -11.90 -1.32
CA PRO A 401 -20.24 -12.25 -0.30
C PRO A 401 -20.20 -13.76 0.03
N PRO A 402 -19.85 -14.18 1.27
CA PRO A 402 -19.55 -15.59 1.54
C PRO A 402 -20.74 -16.52 1.35
N LYS A 403 -21.95 -16.09 1.74
CA LYS A 403 -23.18 -16.86 1.56
C LYS A 403 -23.47 -17.14 0.08
N HIS A 404 -23.28 -16.13 -0.78
CA HIS A 404 -23.49 -16.31 -2.20
C HIS A 404 -22.39 -17.17 -2.84
N ILE A 405 -21.12 -16.99 -2.45
CA ILE A 405 -20.03 -17.86 -2.93
C ILE A 405 -20.28 -19.33 -2.53
N ALA A 406 -20.73 -19.58 -1.30
CA ALA A 406 -21.10 -20.92 -0.86
C ALA A 406 -22.25 -21.51 -1.70
N GLN A 407 -23.29 -20.71 -2.00
CA GLN A 407 -24.39 -21.11 -2.89
C GLN A 407 -23.90 -21.47 -4.29
N LEU A 408 -22.98 -20.68 -4.86
CA LEU A 408 -22.43 -20.94 -6.18
C LEU A 408 -21.58 -22.21 -6.21
N PHE A 409 -20.73 -22.44 -5.20
CA PHE A 409 -20.01 -23.71 -5.07
C PHE A 409 -20.95 -24.90 -4.91
N HIS A 410 -21.96 -24.78 -4.04
CA HIS A 410 -22.95 -25.83 -3.83
C HIS A 410 -23.70 -26.16 -5.13
N GLU A 411 -24.08 -25.15 -5.91
CA GLU A 411 -24.72 -25.33 -7.22
C GLU A 411 -23.79 -26.06 -8.20
N VAL A 412 -22.55 -25.60 -8.36
CA VAL A 412 -21.56 -26.20 -9.27
C VAL A 412 -21.29 -27.65 -8.88
N ILE A 413 -21.02 -27.91 -7.60
CA ILE A 413 -20.69 -29.25 -7.10
C ILE A 413 -21.88 -30.19 -7.29
N THR A 414 -23.08 -29.80 -6.85
CA THR A 414 -24.25 -30.68 -6.88
C THR A 414 -24.68 -31.02 -8.31
N LYS A 415 -24.61 -30.05 -9.23
CA LYS A 415 -25.05 -30.24 -10.62
C LYS A 415 -24.06 -31.03 -11.47
N GLU A 416 -22.75 -30.80 -11.29
CA GLU A 416 -21.74 -31.27 -12.24
C GLU A 416 -20.65 -32.17 -11.63
N TYR A 417 -20.45 -32.14 -10.30
CA TYR A 417 -19.31 -32.83 -9.65
C TYR A 417 -19.68 -33.72 -8.46
N SER A 418 -20.98 -34.01 -8.26
CA SER A 418 -21.50 -34.70 -7.06
C SER A 418 -20.95 -36.11 -6.83
N LYS A 419 -20.37 -36.74 -7.87
CA LYS A 419 -19.73 -38.07 -7.81
C LYS A 419 -18.26 -38.05 -8.23
N SER A 420 -17.68 -36.87 -8.41
CA SER A 420 -16.33 -36.72 -8.97
C SER A 420 -15.23 -36.77 -7.92
N PHE A 421 -15.56 -36.46 -6.66
CA PHE A 421 -14.61 -36.45 -5.54
C PHE A 421 -15.13 -37.34 -4.41
N LYS A 422 -14.22 -38.09 -3.76
CA LYS A 422 -14.50 -38.83 -2.52
C LYS A 422 -14.72 -37.88 -1.35
N CYS A 423 -13.99 -36.77 -1.32
CA CYS A 423 -14.08 -35.78 -0.24
C CYS A 423 -13.75 -34.38 -0.76
N ILE A 424 -14.59 -33.41 -0.40
CA ILE A 424 -14.36 -31.97 -0.60
C ILE A 424 -14.36 -31.33 0.78
N VAL A 425 -13.25 -30.66 1.12
CA VAL A 425 -13.11 -29.93 2.38
C VAL A 425 -12.97 -28.44 2.08
N PHE A 426 -13.75 -27.59 2.74
CA PHE A 426 -13.52 -26.15 2.72
C PHE A 426 -12.70 -25.75 3.95
N ALA A 427 -11.43 -25.40 3.74
CA ALA A 427 -10.54 -24.90 4.78
C ALA A 427 -10.65 -23.36 4.82
N ILE A 428 -11.41 -22.84 5.79
CA ILE A 428 -11.77 -21.43 5.90
C ILE A 428 -11.18 -20.83 7.18
N ILE A 429 -10.54 -19.68 7.06
CA ILE A 429 -9.98 -18.92 8.18
C ILE A 429 -10.90 -17.73 8.47
N ASN A 430 -11.19 -17.49 9.74
CA ASN A 430 -11.74 -16.23 10.21
C ASN A 430 -10.61 -15.39 10.82
N ASP A 431 -10.25 -14.29 10.17
CA ASP A 431 -9.17 -13.38 10.54
C ASP A 431 -9.70 -11.93 10.69
N HIS A 432 -8.83 -10.92 10.59
CA HIS A 432 -9.21 -9.50 10.62
C HIS A 432 -10.10 -9.05 9.46
N ASN A 433 -10.25 -9.87 8.41
CA ASN A 433 -11.16 -9.63 7.28
C ASN A 433 -12.59 -10.12 7.54
N CYS A 434 -12.90 -10.67 8.72
CA CYS A 434 -14.24 -11.04 9.12
C CYS A 434 -15.00 -9.92 9.83
N ASN A 435 -16.32 -10.10 9.98
CA ASN A 435 -17.24 -9.16 10.64
C ASN A 435 -17.27 -7.78 9.96
N LYS A 436 -17.08 -7.76 8.63
CA LYS A 436 -17.21 -6.56 7.79
C LYS A 436 -18.59 -6.53 7.14
N ALA A 437 -18.90 -5.44 6.44
CA ALA A 437 -20.18 -5.25 5.77
C ALA A 437 -20.56 -6.39 4.79
N HIS A 438 -19.58 -7.02 4.13
CA HIS A 438 -19.81 -8.10 3.18
C HIS A 438 -19.89 -9.51 3.84
N ASN A 439 -19.46 -9.66 5.09
CA ASN A 439 -19.39 -10.94 5.81
C ASN A 439 -19.63 -10.78 7.33
N PRO A 440 -20.82 -10.31 7.74
CA PRO A 440 -21.10 -9.92 9.12
C PRO A 440 -21.02 -11.09 10.12
N THR A 441 -21.20 -12.34 9.67
CA THR A 441 -21.11 -13.57 10.48
C THR A 441 -19.80 -14.32 10.27
N GLY A 442 -18.80 -13.66 9.66
CA GLY A 442 -17.56 -14.30 9.22
C GLY A 442 -17.74 -15.16 7.96
N ASN A 443 -16.73 -15.99 7.67
CA ASN A 443 -16.68 -16.76 6.42
C ASN A 443 -17.06 -18.24 6.60
N ILE A 444 -16.95 -18.78 7.83
CA ILE A 444 -17.21 -20.20 8.11
C ILE A 444 -18.72 -20.51 8.13
N GLN A 445 -19.50 -19.76 8.91
CA GLN A 445 -20.92 -20.02 9.14
C GLN A 445 -21.73 -20.07 7.82
N PRO A 446 -21.55 -19.15 6.86
CA PRO A 446 -22.29 -19.21 5.60
C PRO A 446 -22.05 -20.49 4.79
N PHE A 447 -20.83 -21.04 4.81
CA PHE A 447 -20.54 -22.31 4.14
C PHE A 447 -21.16 -23.49 4.86
N ALA A 448 -21.07 -23.52 6.20
CA ALA A 448 -21.69 -24.56 7.02
C ALA A 448 -23.22 -24.63 6.80
N GLU A 449 -23.89 -23.49 6.79
CA GLU A 449 -25.34 -23.38 6.56
C GLU A 449 -25.75 -23.88 5.17
N ILE A 450 -25.05 -23.44 4.12
CA ILE A 450 -25.41 -23.77 2.73
C ILE A 450 -25.15 -25.25 2.42
N PHE A 451 -24.04 -25.81 2.91
CA PHE A 451 -23.73 -27.22 2.72
C PHE A 451 -24.41 -28.15 3.73
N GLN A 452 -25.09 -27.59 4.75
CA GLN A 452 -25.75 -28.34 5.83
C GLN A 452 -24.78 -29.30 6.54
N VAL A 453 -23.58 -28.81 6.83
CA VAL A 453 -22.51 -29.55 7.50
C VAL A 453 -22.03 -28.81 8.74
N ASP A 454 -21.58 -29.58 9.73
CA ASP A 454 -20.92 -29.01 10.89
C ASP A 454 -19.55 -28.44 10.51
N ALA A 455 -19.23 -27.28 11.06
CA ALA A 455 -17.86 -26.74 11.02
C ALA A 455 -17.00 -27.54 11.99
N LEU A 456 -16.02 -28.27 11.45
CA LEU A 456 -15.11 -29.10 12.24
C LEU A 456 -13.78 -28.38 12.47
N SER A 457 -13.26 -28.48 13.69
CA SER A 457 -11.85 -28.23 13.97
C SER A 457 -10.96 -29.27 13.27
N ILE A 458 -9.66 -28.99 13.17
CA ILE A 458 -8.70 -29.92 12.55
C ILE A 458 -8.68 -31.26 13.30
N ASP A 459 -8.74 -31.23 14.63
CA ASP A 459 -8.72 -32.44 15.45
C ASP A 459 -9.99 -33.29 15.26
N GLU A 460 -11.16 -32.64 15.21
CA GLU A 460 -12.43 -33.31 14.91
C GLU A 460 -12.45 -33.91 13.50
N LEU A 461 -11.91 -33.19 12.51
CA LEU A 461 -11.78 -33.70 11.15
C LEU A 461 -10.85 -34.91 11.10
N GLN A 462 -9.70 -34.87 11.77
CA GLN A 462 -8.77 -36.00 11.84
C GLN A 462 -9.42 -37.22 12.50
N GLN A 463 -10.17 -37.02 13.58
CA GLN A 463 -10.90 -38.10 14.24
C GLN A 463 -11.96 -38.70 13.31
N LYS A 464 -12.74 -37.85 12.61
CA LYS A 464 -13.77 -38.29 11.68
C LYS A 464 -13.20 -39.06 10.49
N LEU A 465 -12.09 -38.58 9.92
CA LEU A 465 -11.39 -39.27 8.83
C LEU A 465 -10.79 -40.60 9.29
N SER A 466 -10.25 -40.68 10.50
CA SER A 466 -9.70 -41.91 11.07
C SER A 466 -10.77 -42.97 11.36
N GLN A 467 -12.00 -42.55 11.64
CA GLN A 467 -13.15 -43.43 11.84
C GLN A 467 -13.84 -43.86 10.54
N SER A 468 -13.61 -43.11 9.45
CA SER A 468 -14.28 -43.32 8.16
C SER A 468 -13.43 -44.15 7.17
N ILE A 469 -12.43 -44.89 7.66
CA ILE A 469 -11.65 -45.83 6.83
C ILE A 469 -12.39 -47.18 6.77
N GLU A 470 -13.48 -47.21 6.00
CA GLU A 470 -13.98 -48.38 5.25
C GLU A 470 -14.70 -47.92 3.98
#